data_AF-A0A399SXV5-F1
#
_entry.id   AF-A0A399SXV5-F1
#
_cell.length_a   1.000
_cell.length_b   1.000
_cell.length_c   1.000
_cell.angle_alpha   90.00
_cell.angle_beta   90.00
_cell.angle_gamma   90.00
#
_symmetry.space_group_name_H-M   'P 1'
#
loop_
_entity.id
_entity.type
_entity.pdbx_description
1 polymer ?
#
loop_
_entity_poly.entity_id
_entity_poly.type
_entity_poly.pdbx_seq_one_letter_code
_entity_poly.pdbx_strand_id
1 'polypeptide(L)'
;MRVDRAGWQAQGMIPVRTVHVAYAVTMALLVVLTIGAGGAAGWGAWGAIAAMTVLYLAIGRRALVDSAAAAPYDPVRPETSAVVFLCLVIPAATWGVASLSSFAIVQCVLCPLVWLLLDRVRQAVIGTLVLTGSVAVGFVVGFGDLPGALPTMAVSQGLSLAGSIALGLWITRIADLSRERLQLLEGLRAAQAEVEELGREAGAARERERLSADIHDTVAQDLTGLVMLAQRGRRELRGGQAEAMDQTLAALEEGARDALTQTRAIVAATAPVELTDGL
;
A
#
# COMPACT_ATOMS: atom_id res chain seq x y z
N MET A 1 -2.92 -6.82 -21.37
CA MET A 1 -1.85 -6.87 -20.37
C MET A 1 -2.46 -7.32 -19.05
N ARG A 2 -2.30 -8.60 -18.68
CA ARG A 2 -2.78 -9.10 -17.38
C ARG A 2 -1.85 -8.54 -16.31
N VAL A 3 -2.33 -7.57 -15.56
CA VAL A 3 -1.67 -7.14 -14.33
C VAL A 3 -1.81 -8.32 -13.37
N ASP A 4 -0.71 -9.03 -13.14
CA ASP A 4 -0.59 -9.95 -12.01
C ASP A 4 -0.91 -9.17 -10.74
N ARG A 5 -2.15 -9.29 -10.28
CA ARG A 5 -2.59 -8.84 -8.96
C ARG A 5 -1.96 -9.78 -7.94
N ALA A 6 -0.66 -9.63 -7.71
CA ALA A 6 -0.03 -10.09 -6.49
C ALA A 6 -0.79 -9.41 -5.33
N GLY A 7 -1.59 -10.21 -4.62
CA GLY A 7 -2.53 -9.77 -3.59
C GLY A 7 -1.87 -9.02 -2.44
N TRP A 8 -1.69 -7.71 -2.61
CA TRP A 8 -1.42 -6.77 -1.55
C TRP A 8 -2.74 -6.18 -1.09
N GLN A 9 -3.35 -6.80 -0.09
CA GLN A 9 -4.54 -6.30 0.61
C GLN A 9 -4.18 -6.02 2.07
N ALA A 10 -4.87 -5.02 2.62
CA ALA A 10 -4.51 -4.17 3.77
C ALA A 10 -4.38 -4.85 5.16
N GLN A 11 -4.22 -6.18 5.21
CA GLN A 11 -3.59 -6.97 6.29
C GLN A 11 -2.13 -7.40 5.92
N GLY A 12 -1.55 -6.81 4.87
CA GLY A 12 -0.29 -7.18 4.22
C GLY A 12 1.02 -6.92 4.97
N MET A 13 1.02 -6.76 6.30
CA MET A 13 2.29 -6.65 7.03
C MET A 13 2.96 -8.00 7.29
N ILE A 14 2.16 -9.07 7.37
CA ILE A 14 2.66 -10.42 7.61
C ILE A 14 2.21 -11.27 6.42
N PRO A 15 3.12 -11.61 5.49
CA PRO A 15 2.77 -12.49 4.38
C PRO A 15 2.19 -13.78 4.95
N VAL A 16 1.04 -14.26 4.45
CA VAL A 16 0.44 -15.54 4.88
C VAL A 16 1.47 -16.69 4.83
N ARG A 17 2.42 -16.60 3.89
CA ARG A 17 3.60 -17.47 3.79
C ARG A 17 4.48 -17.48 5.04
N THR A 18 4.71 -16.34 5.68
CA THR A 18 5.50 -16.26 6.92
C THR A 18 4.79 -16.94 8.09
N VAL A 19 3.46 -16.86 8.17
CA VAL A 19 2.67 -17.58 9.18
C VAL A 19 2.76 -19.10 8.94
N HIS A 20 2.66 -19.54 7.69
CA HIS A 20 2.87 -20.95 7.34
C HIS A 20 4.27 -21.44 7.71
N VAL A 21 5.30 -20.64 7.43
CA VAL A 21 6.70 -20.96 7.78
C VAL A 21 6.87 -21.03 9.29
N ALA A 22 6.36 -20.05 10.04
CA ALA A 22 6.43 -20.03 11.50
C ALA A 22 5.75 -21.27 12.10
N TYR A 23 4.55 -21.61 11.63
CA TYR A 23 3.84 -22.81 12.09
C TYR A 23 4.60 -24.10 11.77
N ALA A 24 5.12 -24.23 10.54
CA ALA A 24 5.91 -25.38 10.12
C ALA A 24 7.21 -25.52 10.94
N VAL A 25 7.90 -24.42 11.22
CA VAL A 25 9.10 -24.39 12.06
C VAL A 25 8.76 -24.83 13.49
N THR A 26 7.65 -24.39 14.06
CA THR A 26 7.23 -24.84 15.39
C THR A 26 6.90 -26.33 15.40
N MET A 27 6.19 -26.86 14.40
CA MET A 27 5.93 -28.30 14.30
C MET A 27 7.23 -29.10 14.16
N ALA A 28 8.17 -28.64 13.31
CA ALA A 28 9.47 -29.27 13.16
C ALA A 28 10.27 -29.25 14.48
N LEU A 29 10.24 -28.14 15.20
CA LEU A 29 10.88 -28.02 16.51
C LEU A 29 10.27 -28.98 17.54
N LEU A 30 8.95 -29.14 17.58
CA LEU A 30 8.30 -30.12 18.44
C LEU A 30 8.71 -31.55 18.10
N VAL A 31 8.83 -31.88 16.82
CA VAL A 31 9.33 -33.20 16.38
C VAL A 31 10.74 -33.42 16.92
N VAL A 32 11.65 -32.45 16.76
CA VAL A 32 13.03 -32.53 17.28
C VAL A 32 13.05 -32.71 18.79
N LEU A 33 12.26 -31.92 19.53
CA LEU A 33 12.16 -32.02 20.99
C LEU A 33 11.59 -33.37 21.44
N THR A 34 10.60 -33.89 20.72
CA THR A 34 9.98 -35.20 21.00
C THR A 34 10.96 -36.34 20.75
N ILE A 35 11.76 -36.26 19.67
CA ILE A 35 12.85 -37.22 19.41
C ILE A 35 13.90 -37.15 20.51
N GLY A 36 14.30 -35.94 20.91
CA GLY A 36 15.29 -35.73 21.97
C GLY A 36 14.83 -36.23 23.34
N ALA A 37 13.53 -36.20 23.62
CA ALA A 37 12.92 -36.75 24.83
C ALA A 37 12.91 -38.30 24.85
N GLY A 38 13.11 -38.95 23.70
CA GLY A 38 13.20 -40.41 23.59
C GLY A 38 11.96 -41.12 24.13
N GLY A 39 12.15 -42.15 24.97
CA GLY A 39 11.07 -42.94 25.54
C GLY A 39 10.12 -42.17 26.47
N ALA A 40 10.51 -40.98 26.95
CA ALA A 40 9.67 -40.14 27.81
C ALA A 40 8.53 -39.44 27.06
N ALA A 41 8.64 -39.32 25.73
CA ALA A 41 7.64 -38.64 24.91
C ALA A 41 6.26 -39.31 24.89
N GLY A 42 6.22 -40.63 25.11
CA GLY A 42 5.01 -41.43 24.93
C GLY A 42 4.40 -41.31 23.53
N TRP A 43 3.30 -42.02 23.29
CA TRP A 43 2.55 -41.89 22.03
C TRP A 43 1.70 -40.60 21.98
N GLY A 44 1.43 -39.99 23.14
CA GLY A 44 0.62 -38.77 23.26
C GLY A 44 1.23 -37.55 22.56
N ALA A 45 2.55 -37.35 22.66
CA ALA A 45 3.24 -36.24 22.01
C ALA A 45 3.16 -36.33 20.48
N TRP A 46 3.39 -37.52 19.91
CA TRP A 46 3.27 -37.75 18.47
C TRP A 46 1.83 -37.58 17.98
N GLY A 47 0.85 -38.05 18.76
CA GLY A 47 -0.57 -37.84 18.48
C GLY A 47 -0.94 -36.35 18.44
N ALA A 48 -0.42 -35.54 19.39
CA ALA A 48 -0.67 -34.11 19.43
C ALA A 48 -0.07 -33.37 18.22
N ILE A 49 1.19 -33.67 17.84
CA ILE A 49 1.83 -33.08 16.65
C ILE A 49 1.05 -33.42 15.38
N ALA A 50 0.68 -34.70 15.22
CA ALA A 50 -0.08 -35.15 14.06
C ALA A 50 -1.46 -34.48 13.99
N ALA A 51 -2.19 -34.44 15.11
CA ALA A 51 -3.49 -33.78 15.20
C ALA A 51 -3.39 -32.29 14.86
N MET A 52 -2.44 -31.57 15.45
CA MET A 52 -2.24 -30.13 15.16
C MET A 52 -1.88 -29.89 13.69
N THR A 53 -0.98 -30.69 13.13
CA THR A 53 -0.57 -30.59 11.71
C THR A 53 -1.76 -30.83 10.78
N VAL A 54 -2.54 -31.88 11.04
CA VAL A 54 -3.74 -32.20 10.24
C VAL A 54 -4.78 -31.10 10.35
N LEU A 55 -5.07 -30.61 11.57
CA LEU A 55 -6.00 -29.51 11.80
C LEU A 55 -5.57 -28.24 11.07
N TYR A 56 -4.27 -27.94 11.07
CA TYR A 56 -3.74 -26.78 10.37
C TYR A 56 -3.87 -26.92 8.85
N LEU A 57 -3.53 -28.07 8.29
CA LEU A 57 -3.63 -28.30 6.85
C LEU A 57 -5.08 -28.35 6.36
N ALA A 58 -5.99 -28.95 7.14
CA ALA A 58 -7.39 -29.14 6.76
C ALA A 58 -8.23 -27.87 6.96
N ILE A 59 -8.03 -27.16 8.07
CA ILE A 59 -8.90 -26.06 8.49
C ILE A 59 -8.11 -24.77 8.66
N GLY A 60 -6.97 -24.80 9.37
CA GLY A 60 -6.21 -23.60 9.72
C GLY A 60 -5.67 -22.82 8.52
N ARG A 61 -5.20 -23.49 7.47
CA ARG A 61 -4.71 -22.87 6.23
C ARG A 61 -5.83 -22.15 5.51
N ARG A 62 -7.00 -22.78 5.41
CA ARG A 62 -8.17 -22.20 4.76
C ARG A 62 -8.71 -21.01 5.55
N ALA A 63 -8.90 -21.18 6.86
CA ALA A 63 -9.30 -20.10 7.75
C ALA A 63 -8.38 -18.88 7.65
N LEU A 64 -7.06 -19.08 7.61
CA LEU A 64 -6.10 -17.97 7.50
C LEU A 64 -6.18 -17.23 6.16
N VAL A 65 -6.39 -17.96 5.05
CA VAL A 65 -6.53 -17.36 3.72
C VAL A 65 -7.84 -16.62 3.59
N ASP A 66 -8.92 -17.21 4.09
CA ASP A 66 -10.26 -16.64 4.04
C ASP A 66 -10.35 -15.39 4.94
N SER A 67 -9.77 -15.43 6.16
CA SER A 67 -9.58 -14.24 7.02
C SER A 67 -8.74 -13.14 6.36
N ALA A 68 -7.70 -13.51 5.61
CA ALA A 68 -6.87 -12.54 4.86
C ALA A 68 -7.62 -11.90 3.68
N ALA A 69 -8.56 -12.63 3.07
CA ALA A 69 -9.35 -12.17 1.93
C ALA A 69 -10.57 -11.33 2.33
N ALA A 70 -11.14 -11.54 3.53
CA ALA A 70 -12.28 -10.79 4.05
C ALA A 70 -11.95 -9.32 4.41
N ALA A 71 -10.66 -9.03 4.63
CA ALA A 71 -10.15 -7.74 5.10
C ALA A 71 -10.58 -6.46 4.35
N PRO A 72 -10.98 -6.46 3.06
CA PRO A 72 -11.37 -5.22 2.36
C PRO A 72 -12.86 -4.85 2.41
N TYR A 73 -13.81 -5.77 2.68
CA TYR A 73 -15.22 -5.52 2.30
C TYR A 73 -16.31 -5.91 3.30
N ASP A 74 -16.06 -6.72 4.32
CA ASP A 74 -17.15 -7.19 5.19
C ASP A 74 -16.75 -7.31 6.69
N PRO A 75 -17.29 -6.47 7.59
CA PRO A 75 -16.90 -6.46 9.00
C PRO A 75 -17.63 -7.50 9.88
N VAL A 76 -18.27 -8.54 9.30
CA VAL A 76 -19.21 -9.39 10.06
C VAL A 76 -19.04 -10.88 9.79
N ARG A 77 -18.07 -11.50 10.46
CA ARG A 77 -18.20 -12.71 11.32
C ARG A 77 -16.81 -13.31 11.54
N PRO A 78 -16.45 -13.74 12.77
CA PRO A 78 -15.36 -14.70 12.89
C PRO A 78 -15.76 -15.90 12.04
N GLU A 79 -14.99 -16.19 10.99
CA GLU A 79 -15.34 -17.27 10.11
C GLU A 79 -15.50 -18.54 10.92
N THR A 80 -16.57 -19.29 10.67
CA THR A 80 -16.86 -20.50 11.44
C THR A 80 -15.67 -21.47 11.37
N SER A 81 -14.91 -21.44 10.28
CA SER A 81 -13.63 -22.14 10.07
C SER A 81 -12.56 -21.77 11.11
N ALA A 82 -12.37 -20.48 11.39
CA ALA A 82 -11.39 -19.95 12.34
C ALA A 82 -11.72 -20.36 13.79
N VAL A 83 -12.99 -20.21 14.18
CA VAL A 83 -13.45 -20.63 15.52
C VAL A 83 -13.35 -22.14 15.69
N VAL A 84 -13.77 -22.91 14.68
CA VAL A 84 -13.65 -24.38 14.70
C VAL A 84 -12.19 -24.82 14.80
N PHE A 85 -11.29 -24.19 14.05
CA PHE A 85 -9.86 -24.46 14.14
C PHE A 85 -9.33 -24.19 15.56
N LEU A 86 -9.63 -23.02 16.14
CA LEU A 86 -9.21 -22.67 17.50
C LEU A 86 -9.78 -23.65 18.55
N CYS A 87 -11.05 -24.00 18.44
CA CYS A 87 -11.71 -24.96 19.31
C CYS A 87 -11.08 -26.36 19.25
N LEU A 88 -10.50 -26.77 18.12
CA LEU A 88 -9.87 -28.08 17.96
C LEU A 88 -8.38 -28.06 18.28
N VAL A 89 -7.67 -26.98 17.95
CA VAL A 89 -6.22 -26.88 18.14
C VAL A 89 -5.84 -26.61 19.60
N ILE A 90 -6.66 -25.89 20.36
CA ILE A 90 -6.38 -25.59 21.78
C ILE A 90 -6.36 -26.89 22.61
N PRO A 91 -7.38 -27.78 22.55
CA PRO A 91 -7.33 -29.07 23.23
C PRO A 91 -6.16 -29.95 22.79
N ALA A 92 -5.83 -29.97 21.49
CA ALA A 92 -4.70 -30.73 20.97
C ALA A 92 -3.36 -30.21 21.53
N ALA A 93 -3.20 -28.89 21.63
CA ALA A 93 -2.04 -28.27 22.26
C ALA A 93 -1.97 -28.58 23.76
N THR A 94 -3.09 -28.52 24.48
CA THR A 94 -3.19 -28.91 25.90
C THR A 94 -2.79 -30.36 26.11
N TRP A 95 -3.24 -31.27 25.24
CA TRP A 95 -2.83 -32.69 25.29
C TRP A 95 -1.34 -32.87 25.05
N GLY A 96 -0.76 -32.12 24.10
CA GLY A 96 0.68 -32.11 23.86
C GLY A 96 1.47 -31.63 25.08
N VAL A 97 1.03 -30.55 25.72
CA VAL A 97 1.66 -30.01 26.95
C VAL A 97 1.55 -31.00 28.11
N ALA A 98 0.41 -31.68 28.27
CA ALA A 98 0.25 -32.72 29.28
C ALA A 98 1.17 -33.93 29.05
N SER A 99 1.56 -34.19 27.79
CA SER A 99 2.50 -35.26 27.43
C SER A 99 3.95 -34.83 27.67
N LEU A 100 4.32 -33.62 27.25
CA LEU A 100 5.67 -33.08 27.36
C LEU A 100 5.62 -31.57 27.64
N SER A 101 6.27 -31.12 28.71
CA SER A 101 6.28 -29.71 29.13
C SER A 101 6.85 -28.77 28.06
N SER A 102 7.79 -29.24 27.24
CA SER A 102 8.40 -28.48 26.15
C SER A 102 7.40 -28.07 25.05
N PHE A 103 6.21 -28.67 24.99
CA PHE A 103 5.16 -28.29 24.05
C PHE A 103 4.58 -26.90 24.31
N ALA A 104 4.84 -26.30 25.48
CA ALA A 104 4.45 -24.92 25.77
C ALA A 104 4.96 -23.91 24.73
N ILE A 105 6.04 -24.23 23.99
CA ILE A 105 6.57 -23.40 22.89
C ILE A 105 5.56 -23.16 21.75
N VAL A 106 4.53 -24.01 21.62
CA VAL A 106 3.41 -23.83 20.69
C VAL A 106 2.70 -22.50 20.89
N GLN A 107 2.66 -22.01 22.12
CA GLN A 107 2.03 -20.74 22.47
C GLN A 107 2.66 -19.58 21.70
N CYS A 108 3.95 -19.64 21.35
CA CYS A 108 4.63 -18.60 20.56
C CYS A 108 4.03 -18.40 19.17
N VAL A 109 3.42 -19.43 18.58
CA VAL A 109 2.74 -19.34 17.28
C VAL A 109 1.23 -19.29 17.41
N LEU A 110 0.63 -20.04 18.34
CA LEU A 110 -0.83 -20.02 18.50
C LEU A 110 -1.34 -18.68 19.04
N CYS A 111 -0.60 -18.02 19.93
CA CYS A 111 -0.98 -16.70 20.43
C CYS A 111 -1.16 -15.67 19.30
N PRO A 112 -0.14 -15.34 18.48
CA PRO A 112 -0.34 -14.40 17.38
C PRO A 112 -1.38 -14.91 16.37
N LEU A 113 -1.51 -16.22 16.18
CA LEU A 113 -2.50 -16.80 15.29
C LEU A 113 -3.95 -16.61 15.78
N VAL A 114 -4.21 -16.61 17.10
CA VAL A 114 -5.50 -16.22 17.68
C VAL A 114 -5.85 -14.77 17.32
N TRP A 115 -4.87 -13.86 17.37
CA TRP A 115 -5.09 -12.45 17.02
C TRP A 115 -5.27 -12.21 15.52
N LEU A 116 -4.67 -13.06 14.68
CA LEU A 116 -4.86 -13.01 13.23
C LEU A 116 -6.21 -13.60 12.79
N LEU A 117 -6.74 -14.56 13.53
CA LEU A 117 -8.01 -15.24 13.20
C LEU A 117 -9.25 -14.58 13.80
N LEU A 118 -9.08 -13.73 14.83
CA LEU A 118 -10.19 -13.06 15.52
C LEU A 118 -10.12 -11.56 15.31
N ASP A 119 -11.06 -11.01 14.53
CA ASP A 119 -11.09 -9.59 14.17
C ASP A 119 -11.36 -8.67 15.36
N ARG A 120 -12.09 -9.16 16.37
CA ARG A 120 -12.47 -8.36 17.53
C ARG A 120 -11.42 -8.53 18.63
N VAL A 121 -10.77 -7.44 19.02
CA VAL A 121 -9.79 -7.39 20.14
C VAL A 121 -10.30 -8.09 21.40
N ARG A 122 -11.57 -7.90 21.77
CA ARG A 122 -12.18 -8.61 22.92
C ARG A 122 -12.16 -10.13 22.75
N GLN A 123 -12.49 -10.64 21.57
CA GLN A 123 -12.46 -12.08 21.28
C GLN A 123 -11.03 -12.60 21.23
N ALA A 124 -10.09 -11.85 20.66
CA ALA A 124 -8.67 -12.21 20.65
C ALA A 124 -8.07 -12.30 22.06
N VAL A 125 -8.40 -11.36 22.95
CA VAL A 125 -8.02 -11.39 24.37
C VAL A 125 -8.62 -12.60 25.08
N ILE A 126 -9.92 -12.87 24.88
CA ILE A 126 -10.58 -14.06 25.47
C ILE A 126 -9.94 -15.34 24.91
N GLY A 127 -9.68 -15.43 23.62
CA GLY A 127 -9.05 -16.59 22.98
C GLY A 127 -7.64 -16.83 23.51
N THR A 128 -6.86 -15.77 23.73
CA THR A 128 -5.51 -15.85 24.31
C THR A 128 -5.60 -16.31 25.77
N LEU A 129 -6.52 -15.77 26.56
CA LEU A 129 -6.79 -16.22 27.94
C LEU A 129 -7.16 -17.71 27.98
N VAL A 130 -8.05 -18.16 27.10
CA VAL A 130 -8.47 -19.57 27.01
C VAL A 130 -7.28 -20.45 26.61
N LEU A 131 -6.47 -20.04 25.62
CA LEU A 131 -5.28 -20.78 25.21
C LEU A 131 -4.26 -20.91 26.34
N THR A 132 -3.85 -19.80 26.95
CA THR A 132 -2.89 -19.77 28.07
C THR A 132 -3.41 -20.56 29.27
N GLY A 133 -4.69 -20.39 29.62
CA GLY A 133 -5.33 -21.16 30.70
C GLY A 133 -5.36 -22.65 30.41
N SER A 134 -5.67 -23.05 29.17
CA SER A 134 -5.71 -24.46 28.77
C SER A 134 -4.31 -25.09 28.76
N VAL A 135 -3.26 -24.33 28.43
CA VAL A 135 -1.86 -24.78 28.54
C VAL A 135 -1.46 -24.97 30.01
N ALA A 136 -1.83 -24.02 30.89
CA ALA A 136 -1.57 -24.15 32.32
C ALA A 136 -2.28 -25.38 32.92
N VAL A 137 -3.53 -25.64 32.54
CA VAL A 137 -4.26 -26.86 32.95
C VAL A 137 -3.56 -28.11 32.44
N GLY A 138 -3.13 -28.15 31.17
CA GLY A 138 -2.39 -29.28 30.61
C GLY A 138 -1.11 -29.60 31.38
N PHE A 139 -0.38 -28.56 31.78
CA PHE A 139 0.83 -28.71 32.59
C PHE A 139 0.53 -29.32 33.97
N VAL A 140 -0.47 -28.78 34.69
CA VAL A 140 -0.86 -29.28 36.02
C VAL A 140 -1.34 -30.73 35.96
N VAL A 141 -2.12 -31.09 34.93
CA VAL A 141 -2.62 -32.46 34.75
C VAL A 141 -1.50 -33.44 34.42
N GLY A 142 -0.53 -33.04 33.58
CA GLY A 142 0.56 -33.92 33.14
C GLY A 142 1.67 -34.12 34.17
N PHE A 143 2.03 -33.07 34.92
CA PHE A 143 3.21 -33.06 35.80
C PHE A 143 2.87 -32.98 37.29
N GLY A 144 1.60 -32.75 37.64
CA GLY A 144 1.13 -32.62 39.02
C GLY A 144 1.55 -31.30 39.69
N ASP A 145 1.19 -31.18 40.96
CA ASP A 145 1.55 -30.04 41.80
C ASP A 145 2.87 -30.32 42.53
N LEU A 146 3.99 -30.01 41.87
CA LEU A 146 5.31 -30.03 42.49
C LEU A 146 5.41 -28.81 43.44
N PRO A 147 5.72 -28.97 44.74
CA PRO A 147 5.80 -27.85 45.68
C PRO A 147 6.85 -26.83 45.21
N GLY A 148 6.39 -25.61 44.92
CA GLY A 148 7.21 -24.51 44.39
C GLY A 148 7.15 -24.31 42.86
N ALA A 149 6.53 -25.22 42.11
CA ALA A 149 6.36 -25.09 40.66
C ALA A 149 5.19 -24.16 40.28
N LEU A 150 4.10 -24.14 41.05
CA LEU A 150 2.93 -23.30 40.77
C LEU A 150 3.23 -21.80 40.73
N PRO A 151 3.97 -21.20 41.68
CA PRO A 151 4.29 -19.77 41.62
C PRO A 151 5.13 -19.43 40.39
N THR A 152 6.13 -20.25 40.08
CA THR A 152 7.02 -20.08 38.92
C THR A 152 6.24 -20.20 37.60
N MET A 153 5.35 -21.19 37.51
CA MET A 153 4.45 -21.36 36.37
C MET A 153 3.49 -20.18 36.22
N ALA A 154 2.88 -19.72 37.31
CA ALA A 154 1.95 -18.59 37.29
C ALA A 154 2.64 -17.31 36.79
N VAL A 155 3.88 -17.05 37.24
CA VAL A 155 4.68 -15.92 36.76
C VAL A 155 5.03 -16.08 35.28
N SER A 156 5.50 -17.26 34.85
CA SER A 156 5.84 -17.53 33.45
C SER A 156 4.63 -17.40 32.51
N GLN A 157 3.49 -17.97 32.89
CA GLN A 157 2.24 -17.87 32.14
C GLN A 157 1.69 -16.45 32.13
N GLY A 158 1.75 -15.74 33.26
CA GLY A 158 1.38 -14.33 33.35
C GLY A 158 2.21 -13.46 32.43
N LEU A 159 3.53 -13.67 32.39
CA LEU A 159 4.44 -12.95 31.49
C LEU A 159 4.17 -13.28 30.02
N SER A 160 3.96 -14.56 29.69
CA SER A 160 3.61 -15.01 28.33
C SER A 160 2.29 -14.42 27.85
N LEU A 161 1.26 -14.42 28.72
CA LEU A 161 -0.04 -13.83 28.45
C LEU A 161 0.06 -12.31 28.25
N ALA A 162 0.72 -11.60 29.18
CA ALA A 162 0.90 -10.17 29.10
C ALA A 162 1.68 -9.76 27.84
N GLY A 163 2.77 -10.47 27.54
CA GLY A 163 3.57 -10.28 26.32
C GLY A 163 2.76 -10.55 25.05
N SER A 164 1.98 -11.63 25.03
CA SER A 164 1.10 -11.96 23.91
C SER A 164 0.02 -10.91 23.68
N ILE A 165 -0.62 -10.41 24.74
CA ILE A 165 -1.65 -9.36 24.62
C ILE A 165 -1.01 -8.06 24.16
N ALA A 166 0.14 -7.68 24.73
CA ALA A 166 0.86 -6.48 24.33
C ALA A 166 1.29 -6.53 22.85
N LEU A 167 1.87 -7.65 22.40
CA LEU A 167 2.24 -7.86 21.00
C LEU A 167 1.01 -7.91 20.09
N GLY A 168 -0.06 -8.59 20.50
CA GLY A 168 -1.32 -8.65 19.75
C GLY A 168 -1.92 -7.26 19.53
N LEU A 169 -2.05 -6.47 20.59
CA LEU A 169 -2.51 -5.08 20.52
C LEU A 169 -1.60 -4.20 19.66
N TRP A 170 -0.28 -4.39 19.77
CA TRP A 170 0.69 -3.66 18.96
C TRP A 170 0.54 -4.00 17.48
N ILE A 171 0.40 -5.28 17.12
CA ILE A 171 0.15 -5.74 15.74
C ILE A 171 -1.14 -5.12 15.20
N THR A 172 -2.26 -5.19 15.94
CA THR A 172 -3.53 -4.61 15.53
C THR A 172 -3.39 -3.10 15.31
N ARG A 173 -2.74 -2.39 16.24
CA ARG A 173 -2.56 -0.94 16.14
C ARG A 173 -1.72 -0.53 14.95
N ILE A 174 -0.65 -1.26 14.63
CA ILE A 174 0.16 -0.96 13.44
C ILE A 174 -0.62 -1.26 12.17
N ALA A 175 -1.40 -2.34 12.14
CA ALA A 175 -2.25 -2.64 10.99
C ALA A 175 -3.24 -1.48 10.73
N ASP A 176 -3.90 -0.98 11.78
CA ASP A 176 -4.82 0.17 11.67
C ASP A 176 -4.10 1.42 11.16
N LEU A 177 -2.94 1.75 11.74
CA LEU A 177 -2.14 2.91 11.35
C LEU A 177 -1.63 2.81 9.91
N SER A 178 -1.26 1.60 9.46
CA SER A 178 -0.83 1.37 8.09
C SER A 178 -1.96 1.63 7.09
N ARG A 179 -3.21 1.25 7.43
CA ARG A 179 -4.37 1.52 6.58
C ARG A 179 -4.66 3.00 6.46
N GLU A 180 -4.66 3.72 7.58
CA GLU A 180 -4.83 5.17 7.60
C GLU A 180 -3.74 5.87 6.77
N ARG A 181 -2.48 5.45 6.93
CA ARG A 181 -1.35 5.99 6.15
C ARG A 181 -1.50 5.75 4.65
N LEU A 182 -1.96 4.57 4.24
CA LEU A 182 -2.16 4.27 2.82
C LEU A 182 -3.29 5.12 2.23
N GLN A 183 -4.41 5.28 2.95
CA GLN A 183 -5.52 6.15 2.53
C GLN A 183 -5.08 7.61 2.39
N LEU A 184 -4.30 8.12 3.35
CA LEU A 184 -3.75 9.48 3.28
C LEU A 184 -2.77 9.64 2.10
N LEU A 185 -1.96 8.63 1.82
CA LEU A 185 -0.99 8.65 0.73
C LEU A 185 -1.67 8.57 -0.65
N GLU A 186 -2.74 7.80 -0.77
CA GLU A 186 -3.61 7.80 -1.95
C GLU A 186 -4.28 9.17 -2.14
N GLY A 187 -4.82 9.77 -1.07
CA GLY A 187 -5.37 11.12 -1.10
C GLY A 187 -4.35 12.19 -1.49
N LEU A 188 -3.13 12.12 -0.95
CA LEU A 188 -2.04 13.02 -1.31
C LEU A 188 -1.67 12.91 -2.79
N ARG A 189 -1.56 11.68 -3.32
CA ARG A 189 -1.26 11.44 -4.74
C ARG A 189 -2.34 12.00 -5.65
N ALA A 190 -3.62 11.83 -5.28
CA ALA A 190 -4.74 12.38 -6.03
C ALA A 190 -4.68 13.92 -6.06
N ALA A 191 -4.45 14.57 -4.92
CA ALA A 191 -4.33 16.02 -4.84
C ALA A 191 -3.10 16.55 -5.60
N GLN A 192 -1.97 15.84 -5.58
CA GLN A 192 -0.78 16.20 -6.35
C GLN A 192 -1.05 16.14 -7.86
N ALA A 193 -1.75 15.11 -8.33
CA ALA A 193 -2.13 15.00 -9.73
C ALA A 193 -3.05 16.16 -10.17
N GLU A 194 -4.01 16.54 -9.32
CA GLU A 194 -4.90 17.70 -9.57
C GLU A 194 -4.11 19.02 -9.63
N VAL A 195 -3.17 19.24 -8.71
CA VAL A 195 -2.31 20.45 -8.73
C VAL A 195 -1.41 20.49 -9.96
N GLU A 196 -0.87 19.35 -10.39
CA GLU A 196 -0.04 19.27 -11.61
C GLU A 196 -0.87 19.59 -12.86
N GLU A 197 -2.10 19.09 -12.94
CA GLU A 197 -3.04 19.38 -14.03
C GLU A 197 -3.39 20.87 -14.09
N LEU A 198 -3.81 21.45 -12.96
CA LEU A 198 -4.12 22.88 -12.85
C LEU A 198 -2.89 23.75 -13.14
N GLY A 199 -1.71 23.33 -12.68
CA GLY A 199 -0.44 23.99 -12.95
C GLY A 199 -0.08 24.00 -14.43
N ARG A 200 -0.31 22.88 -15.13
CA ARG A 200 -0.10 22.76 -16.59
C ARG A 200 -1.06 23.67 -17.36
N GLU A 201 -2.33 23.72 -16.97
CA GLU A 201 -3.33 24.60 -17.60
C GLU A 201 -3.03 26.07 -17.37
N ALA A 202 -2.72 26.46 -16.14
CA ALA A 202 -2.32 27.83 -15.80
C ALA A 202 -1.02 28.24 -16.50
N GLY A 203 -0.05 27.33 -16.60
CA GLY A 203 1.19 27.52 -17.34
C GLY A 203 0.93 27.76 -18.83
N ALA A 204 0.11 26.91 -19.46
CA ALA A 204 -0.27 27.08 -20.87
C ALA A 204 -1.08 28.35 -21.14
N ALA A 205 -1.91 28.79 -20.20
CA ALA A 205 -2.63 30.07 -20.30
C ALA A 205 -1.69 31.27 -20.23
N ARG A 206 -0.78 31.28 -19.25
CA ARG A 206 0.21 32.36 -19.08
C ARG A 206 1.14 32.48 -20.28
N GLU A 207 1.57 31.36 -20.84
CA GLU A 207 2.43 31.36 -22.02
C GLU A 207 1.70 31.89 -23.26
N ARG A 208 0.41 31.56 -23.43
CA ARG A 208 -0.42 32.13 -24.49
C ARG A 208 -0.59 33.65 -24.36
N GLU A 209 -0.75 34.15 -23.15
CA GLU A 209 -0.85 35.60 -22.88
C GLU A 209 0.48 36.31 -23.19
N ARG A 210 1.60 35.75 -22.71
CA ARG A 210 2.95 36.25 -23.01
C ARG A 210 3.22 36.29 -24.51
N LEU A 211 2.94 35.18 -25.20
CA LEU A 211 3.14 35.09 -26.64
C LEU A 211 2.24 36.06 -27.41
N SER A 212 0.99 36.26 -26.97
CA SER A 212 0.10 37.25 -27.58
C SER A 212 0.63 38.68 -27.44
N ALA A 213 1.20 39.03 -26.29
CA ALA A 213 1.84 40.32 -26.07
C ALA A 213 3.08 40.51 -26.96
N ASP A 214 3.99 39.53 -27.00
CA ASP A 214 5.21 39.57 -27.84
C ASP A 214 4.86 39.69 -29.34
N ILE A 215 3.82 38.97 -29.80
CA ILE A 215 3.32 39.06 -31.17
C ILE A 215 2.71 40.44 -31.42
N HIS A 216 1.89 40.96 -30.49
CA HIS A 216 1.28 42.27 -30.64
C HIS A 216 2.31 43.39 -30.76
N ASP A 217 3.36 43.36 -29.93
CA ASP A 217 4.44 44.34 -29.97
C ASP A 217 5.21 44.29 -31.31
N THR A 218 5.49 43.08 -31.81
CA THR A 218 6.15 42.89 -33.11
C THR A 218 5.28 43.43 -34.25
N VAL A 219 3.99 43.08 -34.29
CA VAL A 219 3.05 43.56 -35.31
C VAL A 219 2.89 45.08 -35.23
N ALA A 220 2.78 45.65 -34.03
CA ALA A 220 2.69 47.09 -33.84
C ALA A 220 3.95 47.83 -34.33
N GLN A 221 5.13 47.25 -34.10
CA GLN A 221 6.40 47.77 -34.59
C GLN A 221 6.46 47.78 -36.13
N ASP A 222 6.12 46.67 -36.78
CA ASP A 222 6.13 46.55 -38.24
C ASP A 222 5.15 47.55 -38.88
N LEU A 223 3.92 47.63 -38.35
CA LEU A 223 2.91 48.58 -38.82
C LEU A 223 3.36 50.03 -38.65
N THR A 224 4.03 50.36 -37.55
CA THR A 224 4.59 51.71 -37.34
C THR A 224 5.66 52.03 -38.38
N GLY A 225 6.53 51.08 -38.72
CA GLY A 225 7.51 51.21 -39.80
C GLY A 225 6.86 51.50 -41.16
N LEU A 226 5.81 50.75 -41.52
CA LEU A 226 5.04 50.95 -42.74
C LEU A 226 4.36 52.33 -42.79
N VAL A 227 3.76 52.76 -41.67
CA VAL A 227 3.15 54.11 -41.57
C VAL A 227 4.20 55.20 -41.77
N MET A 228 5.39 55.05 -41.20
CA MET A 228 6.49 56.00 -41.37
C MET A 228 6.98 56.08 -42.82
N LEU A 229 7.09 54.93 -43.52
CA LEU A 229 7.40 54.88 -44.95
C LEU A 229 6.31 55.55 -45.80
N ALA A 230 5.04 55.27 -45.53
CA ALA A 230 3.92 55.92 -46.22
C ALA A 230 3.91 57.45 -46.00
N GLN A 231 4.18 57.91 -44.77
CA GLN A 231 4.31 59.33 -44.46
C GLN A 231 5.51 59.99 -45.14
N ARG A 232 6.62 59.26 -45.31
CA ARG A 232 7.79 59.72 -46.06
C ARG A 232 7.45 59.88 -47.55
N GLY A 233 6.82 58.87 -48.16
CA GLY A 233 6.38 58.96 -49.56
C GLY A 233 5.46 60.17 -49.77
N ARG A 234 4.43 60.35 -48.93
CA ARG A 234 3.54 61.54 -49.01
C ARG A 234 4.28 62.88 -48.95
N ARG A 235 5.40 62.98 -48.24
CA ARG A 235 6.24 64.19 -48.19
C ARG A 235 7.03 64.37 -49.49
N GLU A 236 7.62 63.30 -50.01
CA GLU A 236 8.34 63.28 -51.29
C GLU A 236 7.43 63.66 -52.47
N LEU A 237 6.16 63.22 -52.47
CA LEU A 237 5.14 63.63 -53.47
C LEU A 237 4.95 65.14 -53.51
N ARG A 238 4.74 65.73 -52.33
CA ARG A 238 4.47 67.16 -52.17
C ARG A 238 5.69 68.00 -52.54
N GLY A 239 6.89 67.45 -52.39
CA GLY A 239 8.15 68.08 -52.79
C GLY A 239 8.53 67.91 -54.25
N GLY A 240 7.74 67.20 -55.07
CA GLY A 240 8.02 66.97 -56.49
C GLY A 240 9.16 65.97 -56.76
N GLN A 241 9.53 65.15 -55.78
CA GLN A 241 10.65 64.20 -55.86
C GLN A 241 10.15 62.82 -56.30
N ALA A 242 9.79 62.69 -57.58
CA ALA A 242 9.15 61.48 -58.12
C ALA A 242 10.03 60.21 -57.96
N GLU A 243 11.34 60.33 -58.15
CA GLU A 243 12.27 59.19 -58.09
C GLU A 243 12.50 58.70 -56.65
N ALA A 244 12.54 59.62 -55.67
CA ALA A 244 12.63 59.26 -54.25
C ALA A 244 11.33 58.61 -53.76
N MET A 245 10.18 59.11 -54.23
CA MET A 245 8.87 58.51 -53.94
C MET A 245 8.82 57.06 -54.41
N ASP A 246 9.26 56.77 -55.63
CA ASP A 246 9.19 55.42 -56.20
C ASP A 246 10.01 54.43 -55.38
N GLN A 247 11.20 54.86 -54.89
CA GLN A 247 12.01 54.06 -53.97
C GLN A 247 11.33 53.83 -52.61
N THR A 248 10.68 54.86 -52.06
CA THR A 248 9.95 54.74 -50.79
C THR A 248 8.73 53.81 -50.93
N LEU A 249 8.03 53.82 -52.07
CA LEU A 249 6.92 52.90 -52.36
C LEU A 249 7.40 51.46 -52.53
N ALA A 250 8.53 51.25 -53.20
CA ALA A 250 9.14 49.93 -53.32
C ALA A 250 9.52 49.36 -51.94
N ALA A 251 10.14 50.18 -51.07
CA ALA A 251 10.47 49.79 -49.70
C ALA A 251 9.23 49.52 -48.83
N LEU A 252 8.14 50.28 -49.02
CA LEU A 252 6.86 50.04 -48.35
C LEU A 252 6.25 48.69 -48.78
N GLU A 253 6.26 48.39 -50.09
CA GLU A 253 5.73 47.14 -50.62
C GLU A 253 6.55 45.93 -50.14
N GLU A 254 7.88 46.04 -50.16
CA GLU A 254 8.78 45.02 -49.65
C GLU A 254 8.57 44.77 -48.15
N GLY A 255 8.55 45.84 -47.34
CA GLY A 255 8.28 45.74 -45.91
C GLY A 255 6.90 45.15 -45.59
N ALA A 256 5.87 45.48 -46.38
CA ALA A 256 4.52 44.94 -46.18
C ALA A 256 4.45 43.44 -46.51
N ARG A 257 5.16 42.99 -47.56
CA ARG A 257 5.27 41.57 -47.90
C ARG A 257 6.04 40.79 -46.84
N ASP A 258 7.09 41.37 -46.29
CA ASP A 258 7.90 40.73 -45.26
C ASP A 258 7.10 40.59 -43.95
N ALA A 259 6.47 41.67 -43.49
CA ALA A 259 5.60 41.65 -42.31
C ALA A 259 4.44 40.64 -42.44
N LEU A 260 3.83 40.52 -43.63
CA LEU A 260 2.79 39.52 -43.89
C LEU A 260 3.34 38.09 -43.83
N THR A 261 4.54 37.86 -44.37
CA THR A 261 5.21 36.55 -44.35
C THR A 261 5.59 36.14 -42.93
N GLN A 262 6.16 37.07 -42.17
CA GLN A 262 6.55 36.85 -40.77
C GLN A 262 5.33 36.60 -39.87
N THR A 263 4.26 37.39 -40.03
CA THR A 263 3.00 37.18 -39.30
C THR A 263 2.41 35.80 -39.59
N ARG A 264 2.40 35.37 -40.86
CA ARG A 264 1.92 34.03 -41.25
C ARG A 264 2.77 32.91 -40.64
N ALA A 265 4.09 33.07 -40.62
CA ALA A 265 5.01 32.11 -40.02
C ALA A 265 4.77 31.97 -38.50
N ILE A 266 4.60 33.09 -37.80
CA ILE A 266 4.28 33.13 -36.37
C ILE A 266 2.94 32.43 -36.08
N VAL A 267 1.89 32.73 -36.85
CA VAL A 267 0.57 32.09 -36.70
C VAL A 267 0.66 30.58 -36.95
N ALA A 268 1.41 30.15 -37.97
CA ALA A 268 1.62 28.73 -38.25
C ALA A 268 2.39 28.01 -37.14
N ALA A 269 3.37 28.68 -36.51
CA ALA A 269 4.13 28.14 -35.38
C ALA A 269 3.34 28.11 -34.05
N THR A 270 2.32 28.96 -33.92
CA THR A 270 1.50 29.08 -32.70
C THR A 270 0.21 28.26 -32.78
N ALA A 271 -0.18 27.82 -33.97
CA ALA A 271 -1.30 26.90 -34.14
C ALA A 271 -1.04 25.63 -33.31
N PRO A 272 -2.03 25.15 -32.54
CA PRO A 272 -1.85 23.91 -31.79
C PRO A 272 -1.49 22.81 -32.78
N VAL A 273 -0.31 22.21 -32.59
CA VAL A 273 0.01 20.95 -33.24
C VAL A 273 -1.01 19.96 -32.70
N GLU A 274 -2.05 19.68 -33.50
CA GLU A 274 -2.84 18.49 -33.30
C GLU A 274 -1.83 17.34 -33.38
N LEU A 275 -1.43 16.84 -32.22
CA LEU A 275 -0.91 15.50 -32.10
C LEU A 275 -2.06 14.62 -32.55
N THR A 276 -2.14 14.36 -33.86
CA THR A 276 -2.90 13.24 -34.39
C THR A 276 -2.39 12.04 -33.63
N ASP A 277 -3.20 11.57 -32.70
CA ASP A 277 -3.07 10.30 -31.99
C ASP A 277 -2.79 9.21 -33.03
N GLY A 278 -1.51 8.89 -33.17
CA GLY A 278 -1.02 7.80 -33.99
C GLY A 278 -1.09 6.52 -33.17
N LEU A 279 -2.05 5.67 -33.55
CA LEU A 279 -2.17 4.22 -33.43
C LEU A 279 -1.01 3.45 -32.76
#